data_AF-A0A530AFM5-F1
#
_entry.id   AF-A0A530AFM5-F1
#
_cell.length_a   1.000
_cell.length_b   1.000
_cell.length_c   1.000
_cell.angle_alpha   90.00
_cell.angle_beta   90.00
_cell.angle_gamma   90.00
#
_symmetry.space_group_name_H-M   'P 1'
#
loop_
_entity.id
_entity.type
_entity.pdbx_description
1 polymer ?
#
loop_
_entity_poly.entity_id
_entity_poly.type
_entity_poly.pdbx_seq_one_letter_code
_entity_poly.pdbx_strand_id
1 'polypeptide(L)'
;AAETAAGEILAFLDDDAAADKDWLEVLTAPYQDERIGAVGGRPIPVFEIGRPAWFPLQFDWVFGCTYDGLPTSRAPLAHLIGANMSVRRTLLEQVGGFHSDHHDDMDMCHRVAHIKGSEAVIYEP
;
A
#
# COMPACT_ATOMS: atom_id res chain seq x y z
N ALA A 1 4.49 15.86 -6.86
CA ALA A 1 4.89 14.69 -7.68
C ALA A 1 3.69 13.99 -8.32
N ALA A 2 2.67 13.61 -7.54
CA ALA A 2 1.45 12.97 -8.08
C ALA A 2 0.74 13.80 -9.16
N GLU A 3 0.63 15.12 -8.97
CA GLU A 3 -0.01 16.05 -9.93
C GLU A 3 0.65 16.08 -11.32
N THR A 4 1.96 15.79 -11.38
CA THR A 4 2.76 15.83 -12.61
C THR A 4 3.03 14.45 -13.21
N ALA A 5 2.69 13.36 -12.50
CA ALA A 5 2.82 12.01 -13.03
C ALA A 5 1.85 11.81 -14.20
N ALA A 6 2.14 10.89 -15.12
CA ALA A 6 1.30 10.62 -16.31
C ALA A 6 0.63 9.23 -16.29
N GLY A 7 0.98 8.38 -15.33
CA GLY A 7 0.42 7.04 -15.20
C GLY A 7 -1.05 7.04 -14.76
N GLU A 8 -1.80 6.04 -15.22
CA GLU A 8 -3.17 5.79 -14.75
C GLU A 8 -3.21 5.28 -13.30
N ILE A 9 -2.17 4.53 -12.93
CA ILE A 9 -1.90 4.09 -11.57
C ILE A 9 -0.70 4.88 -11.05
N LEU A 10 -0.84 5.44 -9.84
CA LEU A 10 0.25 6.04 -9.10
C LEU A 10 0.75 5.02 -8.09
N ALA A 11 2.01 4.61 -8.23
CA ALA A 11 2.69 3.74 -7.27
C ALA A 11 3.62 4.59 -6.40
N PHE A 12 3.58 4.33 -5.10
CA PHE A 12 4.36 5.00 -4.07
C PHE A 12 5.28 3.97 -3.41
N LEU A 13 6.52 4.41 -3.18
CA LEU A 13 7.57 3.63 -2.55
C LEU A 13 8.38 4.59 -1.68
N ASP A 14 8.66 4.19 -0.44
CA ASP A 14 9.49 4.98 0.46
C ASP A 14 10.95 5.05 -0.03
N ASP A 15 11.67 6.08 0.39
CA ASP A 15 13.04 6.35 -0.04
C ASP A 15 14.08 5.41 0.59
N ASP A 16 13.69 4.68 1.63
CA ASP A 16 14.47 3.61 2.28
C ASP A 16 14.03 2.19 1.85
N ALA A 17 13.08 2.08 0.92
CA ALA A 17 12.60 0.82 0.39
C ALA A 17 13.22 0.46 -0.97
N ALA A 18 13.35 -0.85 -1.22
CA ALA A 18 13.82 -1.39 -2.48
C ALA A 18 12.76 -2.30 -3.11
N ALA A 19 12.45 -2.05 -4.39
CA ALA A 19 11.48 -2.83 -5.14
C ALA A 19 12.07 -4.18 -5.60
N ASP A 20 11.29 -5.26 -5.49
CA ASP A 20 11.60 -6.53 -6.15
C ASP A 20 11.48 -6.39 -7.68
N LYS A 21 12.09 -7.30 -8.44
CA LYS A 21 12.14 -7.30 -9.91
C LYS A 21 10.75 -7.28 -10.56
N ASP A 22 9.76 -7.86 -9.90
CA ASP A 22 8.37 -8.01 -10.34
C ASP A 22 7.41 -7.14 -9.53
N TRP A 23 7.92 -6.25 -8.67
CA TRP A 23 7.14 -5.41 -7.77
C TRP A 23 5.99 -4.70 -8.46
N LEU A 24 6.27 -3.99 -9.56
CA LEU A 24 5.24 -3.22 -10.26
C LEU A 24 4.23 -4.12 -10.99
N GLU A 25 4.67 -5.27 -11.51
CA GLU A 25 3.78 -6.26 -12.16
C GLU A 25 2.77 -6.82 -11.15
N VAL A 26 3.25 -7.24 -9.98
CA VAL A 26 2.41 -7.78 -8.90
C VAL A 26 1.49 -6.69 -8.33
N LEU A 27 2.04 -5.53 -7.98
CA LEU A 27 1.28 -4.43 -7.37
C LEU A 27 0.16 -3.92 -8.28
N THR A 28 0.37 -3.95 -9.60
CA THR A 28 -0.63 -3.45 -10.56
C THR A 28 -1.60 -4.51 -11.08
N ALA A 29 -1.32 -5.80 -10.88
CA ALA A 29 -2.19 -6.89 -11.35
C ALA A 29 -3.66 -6.79 -10.87
N PRO A 30 -3.97 -6.35 -9.64
CA PRO A 30 -5.37 -6.22 -9.20
C PRO A 30 -6.19 -5.18 -9.97
N TYR A 31 -5.56 -4.19 -10.62
CA TYR A 31 -6.27 -3.15 -11.38
C TYR A 31 -6.89 -3.63 -12.69
N GLN A 32 -6.69 -4.89 -13.09
CA GLN A 32 -7.50 -5.52 -14.14
C GLN A 32 -8.99 -5.50 -13.80
N ASP A 33 -9.34 -5.41 -12.51
CA ASP A 33 -10.68 -5.13 -12.05
C ASP A 33 -10.86 -3.61 -11.80
N GLU A 34 -11.78 -3.00 -12.55
CA GLU A 34 -12.10 -1.56 -12.46
C GLU A 34 -12.68 -1.13 -11.11
N ARG A 35 -13.17 -2.10 -10.31
CA ARG A 35 -13.66 -1.86 -8.95
C ARG A 35 -12.53 -1.54 -7.99
N ILE A 36 -11.31 -2.00 -8.26
CA ILE A 36 -10.17 -1.78 -7.38
C ILE A 36 -9.69 -0.34 -7.51
N GLY A 37 -9.62 0.34 -6.36
CA GLY A 37 -9.24 1.74 -6.24
C GLY A 37 -7.80 1.91 -5.77
N ALA A 38 -7.37 1.10 -4.81
CA ALA A 38 -6.04 1.15 -4.23
C ALA A 38 -5.52 -0.26 -3.89
N VAL A 39 -4.20 -0.45 -4.00
CA VAL A 39 -3.53 -1.73 -3.73
C VAL A 39 -2.29 -1.48 -2.88
N GLY A 40 -2.14 -2.19 -1.76
CA GLY A 40 -0.91 -2.21 -0.97
C GLY A 40 -0.19 -3.54 -1.14
N GLY A 41 1.15 -3.48 -1.26
CA GLY A 41 1.99 -4.68 -1.35
C GLY A 41 2.52 -5.12 0.01
N ARG A 42 3.48 -6.05 -0.01
CA ARG A 42 4.12 -6.65 1.18
C ARG A 42 5.52 -6.08 1.45
N PRO A 43 5.66 -4.89 2.07
CA PRO A 43 6.96 -4.43 2.54
C PRO A 43 7.49 -5.39 3.61
N ILE A 44 8.75 -5.78 3.47
CA ILE A 44 9.45 -6.66 4.42
C ILE A 44 10.62 -5.92 5.06
N PRO A 45 10.85 -6.07 6.38
CA PRO A 45 11.96 -5.41 7.03
C PRO A 45 13.29 -6.06 6.60
N VAL A 46 14.27 -5.23 6.27
CA VAL A 46 15.65 -5.64 5.96
C VAL A 46 16.53 -5.34 7.17
N PHE A 47 17.08 -6.37 7.80
CA PHE A 47 17.97 -6.22 8.95
C PHE A 47 19.43 -6.38 8.53
N GLU A 48 20.26 -5.36 8.77
CA GLU A 48 21.69 -5.36 8.39
C GLU A 48 22.48 -6.53 9.01
N ILE A 49 22.20 -6.84 10.28
CA ILE A 49 22.90 -7.88 11.06
C ILE A 49 22.02 -9.11 11.34
N GLY A 50 20.85 -9.19 10.68
CA GLY A 50 19.84 -10.21 10.91
C GLY A 50 18.79 -9.83 11.97
N ARG A 51 17.63 -10.49 11.90
CA ARG A 51 16.52 -10.27 12.83
C ARG A 51 16.88 -10.75 14.25
N PRO A 52 16.65 -9.95 15.30
CA PRO A 52 16.82 -10.41 16.68
C PRO A 52 15.85 -11.56 17.00
N ALA A 53 16.36 -12.67 17.54
CA ALA A 53 15.54 -13.86 17.82
C ALA A 53 14.39 -13.62 18.82
N TRP A 54 14.50 -12.57 19.65
CA TRP A 54 13.47 -12.18 20.59
C TRP A 54 12.39 -11.28 19.97
N PHE A 55 12.59 -10.72 18.77
CA PHE A 55 11.65 -9.77 18.17
C PHE A 55 10.57 -10.50 17.35
N PRO A 56 9.30 -10.44 17.77
CA PRO A 56 8.19 -11.17 17.15
C PRO A 56 7.79 -10.60 15.77
N LEU A 57 7.39 -11.49 14.84
CA LEU A 57 6.87 -11.10 13.51
C LEU A 57 5.58 -10.29 13.57
N GLN A 58 4.78 -10.47 14.62
CA GLN A 58 3.54 -9.70 14.84
C GLN A 58 3.81 -8.21 15.09
N PHE A 59 5.06 -7.82 15.37
CA PHE A 59 5.45 -6.44 15.67
C PHE A 59 6.16 -5.76 14.51
N ASP A 60 6.20 -6.38 13.33
CA ASP A 60 6.81 -5.76 12.15
C ASP A 60 6.08 -4.49 11.68
N TRP A 61 4.83 -4.27 12.13
CA TRP A 61 4.12 -3.00 11.93
C TRP A 61 4.85 -1.80 12.53
N VAL A 62 5.72 -1.99 13.54
CA VAL A 62 6.56 -0.93 14.11
C VAL A 62 7.50 -0.35 13.06
N PHE A 63 7.89 -1.14 12.06
CA PHE A 63 8.75 -0.73 10.95
C PHE A 63 7.96 -0.27 9.72
N GLY A 64 6.63 -0.11 9.81
CA GLY A 64 5.81 0.12 8.62
C GLY A 64 5.92 -1.04 7.63
N CYS A 65 5.99 -2.28 8.12
CA CYS A 65 6.11 -3.47 7.31
C CYS A 65 4.95 -4.45 7.54
N THR A 66 4.81 -5.41 6.63
CA THR A 66 3.88 -6.53 6.81
C THR A 66 4.22 -7.31 8.08
N TYR A 67 3.18 -7.65 8.83
CA TYR A 67 3.29 -8.38 10.09
C TYR A 67 2.35 -9.59 10.11
N ASP A 68 2.66 -10.53 11.01
CA ASP A 68 1.80 -11.68 11.27
C ASP A 68 0.49 -11.21 11.93
N GLY A 69 -0.60 -11.27 11.15
CA GLY A 69 -1.88 -10.63 11.45
C GLY A 69 -2.55 -10.02 10.21
N LEU A 70 -1.78 -9.80 9.13
CA LEU A 70 -2.33 -9.42 7.83
C LEU A 70 -2.76 -10.64 7.00
N PRO A 71 -3.64 -10.45 5.99
CA PRO A 71 -4.03 -11.51 5.07
C PRO A 71 -2.81 -12.17 4.39
N THR A 72 -2.83 -13.49 4.22
CA THR A 72 -1.77 -14.25 3.54
C THR A 72 -2.00 -14.41 2.03
N SER A 73 -3.13 -13.92 1.55
CA SER A 73 -3.53 -13.87 0.14
C SER A 73 -4.25 -12.56 -0.14
N ARG A 74 -4.48 -12.27 -1.42
CA ARG A 74 -5.24 -11.08 -1.86
C ARG A 74 -6.54 -10.95 -1.08
N ALA A 75 -6.72 -9.84 -0.37
CA ALA A 75 -7.94 -9.57 0.37
C ALA A 75 -8.16 -8.07 0.58
N PRO A 76 -9.40 -7.62 0.80
CA PRO A 76 -9.67 -6.26 1.23
C PRO A 76 -8.93 -5.95 2.53
N LEU A 77 -8.41 -4.72 2.66
CA LEU A 77 -7.74 -4.23 3.85
C LEU A 77 -8.14 -2.78 4.12
N ALA A 78 -8.49 -2.47 5.37
CA ALA A 78 -9.03 -1.16 5.73
C ALA A 78 -8.03 0.00 5.50
N HIS A 79 -6.73 -0.29 5.65
CA HIS A 79 -5.65 0.65 5.43
C HIS A 79 -4.46 -0.07 4.84
N LEU A 80 -3.79 0.57 3.88
CA LEU A 80 -2.57 0.07 3.27
C LEU A 80 -1.36 0.55 4.10
N ILE A 81 -0.22 -0.09 3.87
CA ILE A 81 1.06 0.32 4.47
C ILE A 81 1.72 1.29 3.49
N GLY A 82 1.93 2.55 3.90
CA GLY A 82 2.45 3.63 3.05
C GLY A 82 3.74 3.29 2.28
N ALA A 83 4.63 2.48 2.89
CA ALA A 83 5.91 2.08 2.30
C ALA A 83 5.81 1.37 0.94
N ASN A 84 4.67 0.75 0.64
CA ASN A 84 4.44 0.08 -0.63
C ASN A 84 2.94 0.08 -0.96
N MET A 85 2.49 1.09 -1.68
CA MET A 85 1.09 1.21 -2.08
C MET A 85 0.91 1.86 -3.44
N SER A 86 -0.29 1.71 -3.98
CA SER A 86 -0.70 2.33 -5.23
C SER A 86 -2.17 2.70 -5.20
N VAL A 87 -2.56 3.61 -6.10
CA VAL A 87 -3.93 4.06 -6.25
C VAL A 87 -4.20 4.46 -7.70
N ARG A 88 -5.44 4.30 -8.16
CA ARG A 88 -5.87 4.91 -9.43
C ARG A 88 -5.73 6.42 -9.32
N ARG A 89 -5.02 7.03 -10.28
CA ARG A 89 -4.81 8.48 -10.33
C ARG A 89 -6.11 9.26 -10.22
N THR A 90 -7.11 8.89 -11.04
CA THR A 90 -8.41 9.56 -11.08
C THR A 90 -9.12 9.49 -9.73
N LEU A 91 -8.92 8.41 -8.97
CA LEU A 91 -9.52 8.25 -7.65
C LEU A 91 -8.78 9.07 -6.61
N LEU A 92 -7.44 9.13 -6.66
CA LEU A 92 -6.65 10.02 -5.80
C LEU A 92 -7.03 11.49 -6.00
N GLU A 93 -7.19 11.91 -7.25
CA GLU A 93 -7.68 13.25 -7.60
C GLU A 93 -9.10 13.49 -7.05
N GLN A 94 -10.00 12.51 -7.21
CA GLN A 94 -11.38 12.59 -6.73
C GLN A 94 -11.47 12.71 -5.21
N VAL A 95 -10.61 12.03 -4.45
CA VAL A 95 -10.59 12.14 -2.99
C VAL A 95 -9.88 13.41 -2.50
N GLY A 96 -9.21 14.17 -3.38
CA GLY A 96 -8.50 15.41 -3.03
C GLY A 96 -7.02 15.23 -2.66
N GLY A 97 -6.40 14.12 -3.07
CA GLY A 97 -5.00 13.83 -2.77
C GLY A 97 -4.75 13.41 -1.32
N PHE A 98 -3.52 13.64 -0.84
CA PHE A 98 -3.14 13.49 0.57
C PHE A 98 -3.32 14.83 1.29
N HIS A 99 -3.79 14.78 2.54
CA HIS A 99 -4.16 15.99 3.29
C HIS A 99 -3.13 16.41 4.35
N SER A 100 -2.28 15.49 4.80
CA SER A 100 -1.25 15.75 5.80
C SER A 100 -0.11 14.75 5.62
N ASP A 101 0.97 14.90 6.39
CA ASP A 101 2.07 13.92 6.44
C ASP A 101 1.88 12.89 7.59
N HIS A 102 0.75 12.92 8.30
CA HIS A 102 0.48 12.04 9.44
C HIS A 102 -0.70 11.12 9.11
N HIS A 103 -0.43 9.82 8.96
CA HIS A 103 -1.46 8.80 8.68
C HIS A 103 -2.27 9.05 7.40
N ASP A 104 -1.60 9.60 6.39
CA ASP A 104 -2.18 10.01 5.13
C ASP A 104 -2.57 8.83 4.24
N ASP A 105 -1.81 7.74 4.33
CA ASP A 105 -2.15 6.43 3.77
C ASP A 105 -3.51 5.92 4.27
N MET A 106 -3.75 5.93 5.58
CA MET A 106 -5.00 5.51 6.21
C MET A 106 -6.16 6.42 5.84
N ASP A 107 -5.96 7.75 5.90
CA ASP A 107 -6.97 8.74 5.50
C ASP A 107 -7.38 8.56 4.03
N MET A 108 -6.39 8.39 3.14
CA MET A 108 -6.63 8.13 1.72
C MET A 108 -7.39 6.83 1.51
N CYS A 109 -7.02 5.74 2.19
CA CYS A 109 -7.73 4.45 2.10
C CYS A 109 -9.19 4.57 2.53
N HIS A 110 -9.48 5.25 3.64
CA HIS A 110 -10.85 5.44 4.11
C HIS A 110 -11.69 6.28 3.14
N ARG A 111 -11.13 7.34 2.54
CA ARG A 111 -11.83 8.15 1.53
C ARG A 111 -12.06 7.37 0.23
N VAL A 112 -11.10 6.57 -0.20
CA VAL A 112 -11.26 5.63 -1.33
C VAL A 112 -12.38 4.64 -1.05
N ALA A 113 -12.36 3.99 0.12
CA ALA A 113 -13.38 3.04 0.54
C ALA A 113 -14.76 3.69 0.69
N HIS A 114 -14.83 4.96 1.09
CA HIS A 114 -16.08 5.71 1.14
C HIS A 114 -16.73 5.89 -0.24
N ILE A 115 -15.92 6.10 -1.29
CA ILE A 115 -16.43 6.29 -2.66
C ILE A 115 -16.75 4.95 -3.36
N LYS A 116 -15.87 3.95 -3.22
CA LYS A 116 -15.91 2.70 -4.01
C LYS A 116 -16.38 1.46 -3.22
N GLY A 117 -16.49 1.57 -1.89
CA GLY A 117 -16.70 0.45 -0.99
C GLY A 117 -15.40 -0.13 -0.43
N SER A 118 -15.47 -0.82 0.71
CA SER A 118 -14.30 -1.41 1.40
C SER A 118 -13.54 -2.42 0.54
N GLU A 119 -14.23 -3.10 -0.38
CA GLU A 119 -13.66 -4.08 -1.30
C GLU A 119 -12.73 -3.46 -2.36
N ALA A 120 -12.69 -2.13 -2.46
CA ALA A 120 -11.86 -1.42 -3.43
C ALA A 120 -10.43 -1.15 -2.95
N VAL A 121 -10.14 -1.36 -1.65
CA VAL A 121 -8.82 -1.22 -1.06
C VAL A 121 -8.30 -2.62 -0.75
N ILE A 122 -7.28 -3.06 -1.48
CA ILE A 122 -6.84 -4.45 -1.45
C ILE A 122 -5.38 -4.55 -1.05
N TYR A 123 -5.08 -5.58 -0.26
CA TYR A 123 -3.72 -5.99 0.04
C TYR A 123 -3.32 -7.15 -0.89
N GLU A 124 -2.16 -7.04 -1.52
CA GLU A 124 -1.56 -8.01 -2.45
C GLU A 124 -0.19 -8.47 -1.90
N PRO A 125 -0.15 -9.56 -1.10
CA PRO A 125 1.08 -10.00 -0.43
C PRO A 125 2.16 -10.60 -1.34
#